data_AF-A0A482XRR6-F1
#
_entry.id   AF-A0A482XRR6-F1
#
_cell.length_a   1.000
_cell.length_b   1.000
_cell.length_c   1.000
_cell.angle_alpha   90.00
_cell.angle_beta   90.00
_cell.angle_gamma   90.00
#
_symmetry.space_group_name_H-M   'P 1'
#
loop_
_entity.id
_entity.type
_entity.pdbx_description
1 polymer ?
#
loop_
_entity_poly.entity_id
_entity_poly.type
_entity_poly.pdbx_seq_one_letter_code
_entity_poly.pdbx_strand_id
1 'polypeptide(L)'
;MNERKILILYGSQTGTAQELAERVWRDSKRYFFNGPVMAMDEYPIKQLINEPMVVFVCSTTGQGDQPDNMKKFWRFLLRKSLPSNSLQNSKFAVLGLGDSSYVKFNFVAKKLHRRLVSLGGVPLCDVGLADEQHDLGADAVVDPWLESLWKTLLLLHPLPRGVEALHSSIILPRWNVEILEDVADKSGKDERFSWNTLESTFSASVLSNERTTTPDHFQDVRGIKLHSPGVEYKPGDVAIIRPHNFDSSVDRLMELLAERTSPPKLTRHSRIQVVQRDSDMPVPELLREPVTIEVCAKQYWDLNAVARRYVFSLLASITPDELEKEKLNELSSAAGQEDLYNYCNRPRRTILEVLADFPHALDNVSLPFLFEIFQPIRPRAFSIASSPTAHKDEIHLLVAVVKYQTRIVAPRLGLCSNYLAALNTGDRIPVSIKKGSFVFPTSQNAKIFMIGPGTGIAPFRSFIAESVATGKANEHLYHLFFGCRNREKDFHFREELEMMGSSNKLSLYTAFSRDQPEKIYVQHVISAQGEALWKYLSNEDSYIFVAGNSNNMPEAVRDAFKSIYCQCGGYSSDQAEELFCKMEMSGRYQTETWA
;
A
#
# COMPACT_ATOMS: atom_id res chain seq x y z
N MET A 1 31.44 -14.40 25.09
CA MET A 1 30.94 -14.88 23.79
C MET A 1 30.51 -13.65 23.02
N ASN A 2 31.02 -13.40 21.81
CA ASN A 2 30.48 -12.33 20.97
C ASN A 2 29.00 -12.63 20.75
N GLU A 3 28.15 -11.75 21.27
CA GLU A 3 26.70 -11.87 21.20
C GLU A 3 26.33 -11.94 19.71
N ARG A 4 25.67 -13.02 19.28
CA ARG A 4 25.24 -13.22 17.89
C ARG A 4 24.11 -12.24 17.58
N LYS A 5 24.48 -11.00 17.32
CA LYS A 5 23.57 -9.87 17.13
C LYS A 5 23.38 -9.55 15.66
N ILE A 6 22.13 -9.40 15.23
CA ILE A 6 21.73 -8.98 13.89
C ILE A 6 20.56 -8.00 13.98
N LEU A 7 20.75 -6.81 13.43
CA LEU A 7 19.68 -5.82 13.29
C LEU A 7 18.99 -6.02 11.94
N ILE A 8 17.65 -6.00 11.91
CA ILE A 8 16.89 -6.10 10.67
C ILE A 8 16.03 -4.85 10.51
N LEU A 9 16.24 -4.10 9.44
CA LEU A 9 15.53 -2.85 9.17
C LEU A 9 14.71 -2.96 7.90
N TYR A 10 13.48 -2.45 7.92
CA TYR A 10 12.63 -2.45 6.73
C TYR A 10 12.06 -1.10 6.32
N GLY A 11 11.99 -0.91 5.00
CA GLY A 11 11.24 0.17 4.34
C GLY A 11 10.10 -0.45 3.53
N SER A 12 8.85 -0.17 3.89
CA SER A 12 7.68 -0.85 3.35
C SER A 12 6.50 0.11 3.17
N GLN A 13 5.88 0.10 1.99
CA GLN A 13 4.68 0.92 1.72
C GLN A 13 3.39 0.13 1.97
N THR A 14 3.38 -1.12 1.52
CA THR A 14 2.25 -2.04 1.55
C THR A 14 2.60 -3.29 2.34
N GLY A 15 3.45 -3.18 3.37
CA GLY A 15 3.80 -4.26 4.29
C GLY A 15 4.53 -5.49 3.70
N THR A 16 4.68 -5.66 2.38
CA THR A 16 5.39 -6.83 1.82
C THR A 16 6.85 -6.89 2.25
N ALA A 17 7.57 -5.75 2.25
CA ALA A 17 8.96 -5.71 2.74
C ALA A 17 9.06 -5.95 4.26
N GLN A 18 8.04 -5.54 5.01
CA GLN A 18 7.95 -5.79 6.46
C GLN A 18 7.81 -7.29 6.72
N GLU A 19 6.90 -7.97 6.05
CA GLU A 19 6.69 -9.41 6.26
C GLU A 19 7.92 -10.24 5.88
N LEU A 20 8.67 -9.86 4.84
CA LEU A 20 9.95 -10.49 4.52
C LEU A 20 11.02 -10.21 5.57
N ALA A 21 11.08 -8.98 6.11
CA ALA A 21 11.99 -8.67 7.22
C ALA A 21 11.65 -9.49 8.47
N GLU A 22 10.37 -9.66 8.78
CA GLU A 22 9.91 -10.53 9.87
C GLU A 22 10.21 -12.01 9.60
N ARG A 23 10.20 -12.46 8.33
CA ARG A 23 10.68 -13.80 7.93
C ARG A 23 12.17 -13.95 8.23
N VAL A 24 13.00 -13.00 7.82
CA VAL A 24 14.45 -13.00 8.13
C VAL A 24 14.65 -13.03 9.66
N TRP A 25 13.84 -12.28 10.40
CA TRP A 25 13.90 -12.27 11.87
C TRP A 25 13.55 -13.64 12.47
N ARG A 26 12.46 -14.29 12.03
CA ARG A 26 12.12 -15.65 12.47
C ARG A 26 13.23 -16.65 12.16
N ASP A 27 13.80 -16.59 10.95
CA ASP A 27 14.92 -17.44 10.57
C ASP A 27 16.16 -17.19 11.46
N SER A 28 16.42 -15.94 11.84
CA SER A 28 17.50 -15.58 12.75
C SER A 28 17.38 -16.29 14.10
N LYS A 29 16.16 -16.45 14.61
CA LYS A 29 15.88 -17.16 15.87
C LYS A 29 16.18 -18.65 15.77
N ARG A 30 15.95 -19.27 14.61
CA ARG A 30 16.28 -20.67 14.36
C ARG A 30 17.78 -20.94 14.45
N TYR A 31 18.58 -19.92 14.12
CA TYR A 31 20.03 -19.95 14.25
C TYR A 31 20.52 -19.27 15.51
N PHE A 32 19.69 -18.98 16.52
CA PHE A 32 20.08 -18.36 17.81
C PHE A 32 20.80 -17.01 17.66
N PHE A 33 20.37 -16.19 16.70
CA PHE A 33 20.71 -14.78 16.67
C PHE A 33 19.70 -13.96 17.49
N ASN A 34 20.19 -12.89 18.10
CA ASN A 34 19.41 -11.87 18.79
C ASN A 34 19.47 -10.57 18.01
N GLY A 35 18.51 -9.69 18.23
CA GLY A 35 18.46 -8.36 17.62
C GLY A 35 17.12 -8.08 16.95
N PRO A 36 16.72 -6.79 16.92
CA PRO A 36 15.35 -6.42 16.61
C PRO A 36 15.07 -6.38 15.11
N VAL A 37 13.79 -6.48 14.77
CA VAL A 37 13.26 -6.12 13.47
C VAL A 37 12.38 -4.87 13.59
N MET A 38 12.71 -3.81 12.86
CA MET A 38 12.07 -2.50 13.02
C MET A 38 11.92 -1.74 11.70
N ALA A 39 10.94 -0.84 11.65
CA ALA A 39 10.84 0.12 10.57
C ALA A 39 12.04 1.08 10.60
N MET A 40 12.51 1.51 9.42
CA MET A 40 13.69 2.38 9.33
C MET A 40 13.51 3.75 9.99
N ASP A 41 12.30 4.29 10.06
CA ASP A 41 12.00 5.58 10.68
C ASP A 41 11.83 5.51 12.21
N GLU A 42 11.56 4.32 12.75
CA GLU A 42 11.56 4.02 14.19
C GLU A 42 12.98 3.79 14.73
N TYR A 43 13.90 3.28 13.90
CA TYR A 43 15.27 3.05 14.33
C TYR A 43 16.08 4.36 14.44
N PRO A 44 16.79 4.61 15.56
CA PRO A 44 17.62 5.79 15.74
C PRO A 44 18.90 5.70 14.89
N ILE A 45 18.84 6.14 13.62
CA ILE A 45 19.92 5.99 12.62
C ILE A 45 21.34 6.38 13.08
N LYS A 46 21.49 7.29 14.06
CA LYS A 46 22.80 7.62 14.63
C LYS A 46 23.48 6.43 15.31
N GLN A 47 22.71 5.44 15.77
CA GLN A 47 23.22 4.22 16.40
C GLN A 47 23.73 3.20 15.37
N LEU A 48 23.40 3.37 14.07
CA LEU A 48 23.76 2.42 13.02
C LEU A 48 25.28 2.15 12.94
N ILE A 49 26.11 3.14 13.27
CA ILE A 49 27.57 3.01 13.29
C ILE A 49 28.09 1.99 14.32
N ASN A 50 27.27 1.67 15.32
CA ASN A 50 27.58 0.73 16.38
C ASN A 50 27.07 -0.69 16.06
N GLU A 51 26.32 -0.86 14.97
CA GLU A 51 25.73 -2.14 14.61
C GLU A 51 26.72 -2.97 13.79
N PRO A 52 27.20 -4.12 14.31
CA PRO A 52 28.18 -4.94 13.61
C PRO A 52 27.58 -5.66 12.39
N MET A 53 26.26 -5.88 12.40
CA MET A 53 25.57 -6.65 11.38
C MET A 53 24.15 -6.13 11.16
N VAL A 54 23.82 -5.76 9.93
CA VAL A 54 22.52 -5.18 9.59
C VAL A 54 21.95 -5.76 8.29
N VAL A 55 20.71 -6.23 8.32
CA VAL A 55 19.97 -6.63 7.12
C VAL A 55 18.95 -5.54 6.80
N PHE A 56 18.95 -5.08 5.56
CA PHE A 56 17.99 -4.10 5.06
C PHE A 56 17.03 -4.77 4.08
N VAL A 57 15.73 -4.62 4.32
CA VAL A 57 14.68 -5.08 3.40
C VAL A 57 13.86 -3.87 2.95
N CYS A 58 13.85 -3.54 1.66
CA CYS A 58 13.12 -2.34 1.21
C CYS A 58 12.40 -2.51 -0.12
N SER A 59 11.17 -2.00 -0.20
CA SER A 59 10.43 -1.90 -1.46
C SER A 59 10.76 -0.60 -2.19
N THR A 60 10.59 -0.58 -3.50
CA THR A 60 10.56 0.67 -4.30
C THR A 60 9.10 1.08 -4.54
N THR A 61 8.79 2.37 -4.47
CA THR A 61 7.42 2.92 -4.59
C THR A 61 7.32 3.97 -5.69
N GLY A 62 6.12 4.19 -6.21
CA GLY A 62 5.85 5.26 -7.19
C GLY A 62 6.86 5.30 -8.33
N GLN A 63 7.43 6.47 -8.59
CA GLN A 63 8.43 6.68 -9.65
C GLN A 63 9.87 6.48 -9.14
N GLY A 64 10.11 5.36 -8.46
CA GLY A 64 11.41 5.00 -7.89
C GLY A 64 11.73 5.67 -6.56
N ASP A 65 10.72 5.97 -5.77
CA ASP A 65 10.85 6.61 -4.46
C ASP A 65 10.91 5.58 -3.34
N GLN A 66 11.59 5.94 -2.25
CA GLN A 66 11.61 5.15 -1.03
C GLN A 66 10.23 5.16 -0.33
N PRO A 67 9.87 4.08 0.37
CA PRO A 67 8.67 4.02 1.20
C PRO A 67 8.64 5.13 2.25
N ASP A 68 7.43 5.52 2.67
CA ASP A 68 7.26 6.59 3.65
C ASP A 68 8.05 6.34 4.94
N ASN A 69 7.97 5.12 5.46
CA ASN A 69 8.66 4.70 6.69
C ASN A 69 10.19 4.54 6.53
N MET A 70 10.75 4.92 5.37
CA MET A 70 12.19 4.98 5.10
C MET A 70 12.68 6.41 4.87
N LYS A 71 11.79 7.39 4.62
CA LYS A 71 12.17 8.76 4.18
C LYS A 71 13.15 9.46 5.14
N LYS A 72 12.89 9.41 6.45
CA LYS A 72 13.73 10.07 7.47
C LYS A 72 15.12 9.44 7.55
N PHE A 73 15.17 8.11 7.59
CA PHE A 73 16.39 7.32 7.57
C PHE A 73 17.22 7.62 6.32
N TRP A 74 16.57 7.57 5.15
CA TRP A 74 17.17 7.80 3.86
C TRP A 74 17.80 9.19 3.72
N ARG A 75 17.08 10.24 4.15
CA ARG A 75 17.57 11.62 4.12
C ARG A 75 18.84 11.81 4.95
N PHE A 76 18.95 11.15 6.09
CA PHE A 76 20.15 11.22 6.92
C PHE A 76 21.31 10.47 6.27
N LEU A 77 21.09 9.25 5.76
CA LEU A 77 22.14 8.44 5.14
C LEU A 77 22.74 9.11 3.90
N LEU A 78 21.96 9.89 3.15
CA LEU A 78 22.41 10.60 1.95
C LEU A 78 23.18 11.92 2.23
N ARG A 79 23.39 12.31 3.49
CA ARG A 79 24.16 13.52 3.81
C ARG A 79 25.60 13.40 3.32
N LYS A 80 26.04 14.38 2.52
CA LYS A 80 27.42 14.45 2.01
C LYS A 80 28.48 14.63 3.10
N SER A 81 28.09 15.12 4.28
CA SER A 81 28.97 15.34 5.42
C SER A 81 29.34 14.07 6.19
N LEU A 82 28.72 12.93 5.88
CA LEU A 82 29.07 11.66 6.54
C LEU A 82 30.43 11.16 6.03
N PRO A 83 31.39 10.87 6.93
CA PRO A 83 32.68 10.27 6.55
C PRO A 83 32.51 8.97 5.76
N SER A 84 33.36 8.75 4.76
CA SER A 84 33.33 7.55 3.90
C SER A 84 33.66 6.24 4.63
N ASN A 85 34.05 6.31 5.89
CA ASN A 85 34.35 5.17 6.75
C ASN A 85 33.38 5.04 7.94
N SER A 86 32.25 5.76 7.92
CA SER A 86 31.25 5.76 8.99
C SER A 86 30.75 4.36 9.37
N LEU A 87 30.72 3.44 8.41
CA LEU A 87 30.23 2.06 8.56
C LEU A 87 31.33 1.01 8.37
N GLN A 88 32.61 1.39 8.51
CA GLN A 88 33.76 0.48 8.28
C GLN A 88 33.75 -0.81 9.13
N ASN A 89 33.06 -0.79 10.27
CA ASN A 89 32.95 -1.93 11.18
C ASN A 89 31.62 -2.69 11.03
N SER A 90 30.76 -2.29 10.09
CA SER A 90 29.43 -2.85 9.89
C SER A 90 29.40 -3.76 8.67
N LYS A 91 28.96 -5.01 8.87
CA LYS A 91 28.62 -5.92 7.78
C LYS A 91 27.14 -5.79 7.46
N PHE A 92 26.75 -5.83 6.19
CA PHE A 92 25.35 -5.63 5.84
C PHE A 92 24.87 -6.51 4.69
N ALA A 93 23.56 -6.71 4.61
CA ALA A 93 22.90 -7.34 3.47
C ALA A 93 21.70 -6.48 3.03
N VAL A 94 21.38 -6.46 1.73
CA VAL A 94 20.23 -5.72 1.19
C VAL A 94 19.36 -6.63 0.34
N LEU A 95 18.09 -6.71 0.68
CA LEU A 95 17.03 -7.32 -0.11
C LEU A 95 16.06 -6.24 -0.59
N GLY A 96 15.96 -6.09 -1.91
CA GLY A 96 15.04 -5.19 -2.58
C GLY A 96 13.81 -5.93 -3.08
N LEU A 97 12.65 -5.29 -2.93
CA LEU A 97 11.42 -5.67 -3.63
C LEU A 97 11.11 -4.62 -4.69
N GLY A 98 10.93 -5.07 -5.92
CA GLY A 98 10.58 -4.23 -7.06
C GLY A 98 9.71 -4.97 -8.06
N ASP A 99 9.39 -4.24 -9.11
CA ASP A 99 8.56 -4.70 -10.23
C ASP A 99 9.25 -4.22 -11.51
N SER A 100 9.65 -5.15 -12.38
CA SER A 100 10.39 -4.86 -13.62
C SER A 100 9.55 -4.18 -14.70
N SER A 101 8.23 -4.08 -14.54
CA SER A 101 7.40 -3.22 -15.40
C SER A 101 7.66 -1.72 -15.20
N TYR A 102 8.25 -1.33 -14.06
CA TYR A 102 8.60 0.05 -13.78
C TYR A 102 10.04 0.37 -14.24
N VAL A 103 10.22 1.54 -14.86
CA VAL A 103 11.54 2.04 -15.33
C VAL A 103 12.61 2.00 -14.24
N LYS A 104 12.23 2.29 -12.99
CA LYS A 104 13.13 2.31 -11.83
C LYS A 104 13.07 1.02 -11.00
N PHE A 105 13.22 -0.13 -11.65
CA PHE A 105 13.25 -1.44 -11.01
C PHE A 105 14.28 -1.54 -9.86
N ASN A 106 13.78 -1.83 -8.64
CA ASN A 106 14.58 -1.96 -7.40
C ASN A 106 15.51 -0.77 -7.10
N PHE A 107 15.16 0.43 -7.56
CA PHE A 107 16.05 1.59 -7.53
C PHE A 107 16.47 1.99 -6.10
N VAL A 108 15.56 1.87 -5.13
CA VAL A 108 15.82 2.20 -3.73
C VAL A 108 16.86 1.25 -3.13
N ALA A 109 16.70 -0.06 -3.31
CA ALA A 109 17.62 -1.08 -2.82
C ALA A 109 19.01 -0.95 -3.45
N LYS A 110 19.07 -0.75 -4.78
CA LYS A 110 20.33 -0.51 -5.52
C LYS A 110 21.07 0.73 -4.99
N LYS A 111 20.35 1.83 -4.75
CA LYS A 111 20.94 3.05 -4.18
C LYS A 111 21.39 2.84 -2.74
N LEU A 112 20.60 2.15 -1.93
CA LEU A 112 20.93 1.86 -0.52
C LEU A 112 22.21 1.05 -0.43
N HIS A 113 22.30 -0.05 -1.18
CA HIS A 113 23.51 -0.87 -1.25
C HIS A 113 24.75 -0.03 -1.61
N ARG A 114 24.70 0.72 -2.74
CA ARG A 114 25.82 1.58 -3.15
C ARG A 114 26.21 2.59 -2.09
N ARG A 115 25.22 3.17 -1.40
CA ARG A 115 25.47 4.16 -0.35
C ARG A 115 26.15 3.54 0.87
N LEU A 116 25.71 2.36 1.30
CA LEU A 116 26.32 1.63 2.42
C LEU A 116 27.79 1.26 2.12
N VAL A 117 28.08 0.78 0.91
CA VAL A 117 29.47 0.53 0.44
C VAL A 117 30.27 1.84 0.46
N SER A 118 29.73 2.95 -0.05
CA SER A 118 30.44 4.25 -0.07
C SER A 118 30.75 4.82 1.32
N LEU A 119 30.08 4.31 2.36
CA LEU A 119 30.30 4.66 3.76
C LEU A 119 31.20 3.64 4.49
N GLY A 120 31.79 2.69 3.76
CA GLY A 120 32.75 1.71 4.28
C GLY A 120 32.12 0.40 4.74
N GLY A 121 30.80 0.23 4.63
CA GLY A 121 30.13 -1.01 4.99
C GLY A 121 30.59 -2.19 4.12
N VAL A 122 30.63 -3.38 4.71
CA VAL A 122 31.06 -4.62 4.02
C VAL A 122 29.83 -5.47 3.70
N PRO A 123 29.52 -5.74 2.41
CA PRO A 123 28.40 -6.58 2.06
C PRO A 123 28.65 -8.05 2.48
N LEU A 124 27.62 -8.69 3.06
CA LEU A 124 27.60 -10.10 3.44
C LEU A 124 27.31 -11.00 2.24
N CYS A 125 26.49 -10.53 1.32
CA CYS A 125 26.12 -11.21 0.08
C CYS A 125 25.73 -10.17 -0.98
N ASP A 126 25.51 -10.63 -2.20
CA ASP A 126 25.01 -9.78 -3.27
C ASP A 126 23.63 -9.20 -2.93
N VAL A 127 23.33 -8.03 -3.51
CA VAL A 127 22.02 -7.41 -3.34
C VAL A 127 20.93 -8.30 -3.95
N GLY A 128 19.94 -8.70 -3.15
CA GLY A 128 18.77 -9.41 -3.65
C GLY A 128 17.85 -8.41 -4.36
N LEU A 129 17.48 -8.68 -5.61
CA LEU A 129 16.60 -7.82 -6.42
C LEU A 129 15.35 -8.61 -6.80
N ALA A 130 14.44 -8.80 -5.85
CA ALA A 130 13.21 -9.55 -6.07
C ALA A 130 12.28 -8.81 -7.03
N ASP A 131 11.63 -9.57 -7.91
CA ASP A 131 10.75 -9.06 -8.95
C ASP A 131 9.35 -9.68 -8.85
N GLU A 132 8.33 -8.84 -8.71
CA GLU A 132 6.92 -9.25 -8.71
C GLU A 132 6.47 -9.80 -10.08
N GLN A 133 7.17 -9.48 -11.17
CA GLN A 133 6.82 -9.94 -12.54
C GLN A 133 7.46 -11.29 -12.91
N HIS A 134 8.32 -11.84 -12.06
CA HIS A 134 8.93 -13.15 -12.33
C HIS A 134 7.86 -14.26 -12.29
N ASP A 135 8.03 -15.33 -13.08
CA ASP A 135 7.06 -16.45 -13.12
C ASP A 135 6.88 -17.10 -11.74
N LEU A 136 7.99 -17.23 -11.01
CA LEU A 136 8.02 -17.65 -9.61
C LEU A 136 7.87 -16.48 -8.59
N GLY A 137 7.41 -15.32 -9.04
CA GLY A 137 7.29 -14.10 -8.24
C GLY A 137 8.57 -13.68 -7.52
N ALA A 138 8.41 -12.88 -6.48
CA ALA A 138 9.52 -12.38 -5.68
C ALA A 138 10.38 -13.50 -5.05
N ASP A 139 9.77 -14.64 -4.72
CA ASP A 139 10.43 -15.77 -4.04
C ASP A 139 11.54 -16.42 -4.86
N ALA A 140 11.50 -16.29 -6.18
CA ALA A 140 12.58 -16.72 -7.08
C ALA A 140 13.95 -16.17 -6.69
N VAL A 141 13.97 -14.96 -6.13
CA VAL A 141 15.17 -14.30 -5.63
C VAL A 141 15.28 -14.40 -4.12
N VAL A 142 14.17 -14.27 -3.39
CA VAL A 142 14.18 -14.24 -1.92
C VAL A 142 14.72 -15.56 -1.34
N ASP A 143 14.24 -16.71 -1.82
CA ASP A 143 14.64 -18.01 -1.25
C ASP A 143 16.15 -18.29 -1.44
N PRO A 144 16.73 -18.23 -2.66
CA PRO A 144 18.18 -18.39 -2.84
C PRO A 144 19.01 -17.32 -2.12
N TRP A 145 18.50 -16.09 -2.03
CA TRP A 145 19.18 -15.01 -1.33
C TRP A 145 19.25 -15.27 0.18
N LEU A 146 18.17 -15.77 0.79
CA LEU A 146 18.15 -16.19 2.20
C LEU A 146 19.13 -17.34 2.45
N GLU A 147 19.19 -18.34 1.57
CA GLU A 147 20.16 -19.44 1.67
C GLU A 147 21.60 -18.92 1.65
N SER A 148 21.91 -18.01 0.71
CA SER A 148 23.23 -17.39 0.61
C SER A 148 23.59 -16.55 1.85
N LEU A 149 22.61 -15.78 2.37
CA LEU A 149 22.78 -15.00 3.59
C LEU A 149 23.12 -15.92 4.77
N TRP A 150 22.28 -16.93 5.04
CA TRP A 150 22.45 -17.81 6.19
C TRP A 150 23.72 -18.65 6.10
N LYS A 151 24.08 -19.15 4.90
CA LYS A 151 25.36 -19.84 4.67
C LYS A 151 26.54 -18.96 5.07
N THR A 152 26.53 -17.68 4.67
CA THR A 152 27.59 -16.74 5.01
C THR A 152 27.60 -16.41 6.50
N LEU A 153 26.44 -16.19 7.11
CA LEU A 153 26.31 -15.89 8.53
C LEU A 153 26.77 -17.03 9.42
N LEU A 154 26.48 -18.28 9.06
CA LEU A 154 26.90 -19.46 9.81
C LEU A 154 28.41 -19.73 9.67
N LEU A 155 29.03 -19.34 8.54
CA LEU A 155 30.49 -19.37 8.40
C LEU A 155 31.17 -18.31 9.28
N LEU A 156 30.62 -17.10 9.34
CA LEU A 156 31.17 -16.00 10.14
C LEU A 156 30.87 -16.14 11.64
N HIS A 157 29.71 -16.70 11.98
CA HIS A 157 29.23 -16.89 13.35
C HIS A 157 28.64 -18.31 13.49
N PRO A 158 29.51 -19.35 13.64
CA PRO A 158 29.07 -20.72 13.83
C PRO A 158 28.15 -20.90 15.04
N LEU A 159 27.33 -21.95 15.00
CA LEU A 159 26.48 -22.33 16.13
C LEU A 159 27.32 -22.61 17.39
N PRO A 160 26.81 -22.34 18.60
CA PRO A 160 27.45 -22.75 19.84
C PRO A 160 27.71 -24.27 19.87
N ARG A 161 28.77 -24.70 20.55
CA ARG A 161 29.10 -26.12 20.67
C ARG A 161 27.93 -26.89 21.30
N GLY A 162 27.50 -27.97 20.65
CA GLY A 162 26.41 -28.83 21.13
C GLY A 162 25.00 -28.28 20.87
N VAL A 163 24.86 -27.20 20.09
CA VAL A 163 23.57 -26.63 19.72
C VAL A 163 23.34 -26.81 18.22
N GLU A 164 22.22 -27.43 17.86
CA GLU A 164 21.75 -27.56 16.48
C GLU A 164 20.70 -26.50 16.15
N ALA A 165 20.61 -26.11 14.88
CA ALA A 165 19.59 -25.17 14.42
C ALA A 165 18.18 -25.74 14.62
N LEU A 166 17.21 -24.87 14.92
CA LEU A 166 15.81 -25.29 15.02
C LEU A 166 15.26 -25.76 13.67
N HIS A 167 14.52 -26.87 13.68
CA HIS A 167 13.99 -27.51 12.48
C HIS A 167 13.06 -26.59 11.67
N SER A 168 13.05 -26.80 10.34
CA SER A 168 12.02 -26.44 9.33
C SER A 168 10.70 -25.94 9.87
N SER A 169 10.06 -26.93 10.47
CA SER A 169 8.66 -26.92 10.83
C SER A 169 8.38 -26.16 12.11
N ILE A 170 9.39 -25.75 12.89
CA ILE A 170 9.14 -25.05 14.15
C ILE A 170 8.93 -23.57 13.84
N ILE A 171 7.67 -23.14 13.88
CA ILE A 171 7.30 -21.73 13.75
C ILE A 171 7.21 -21.09 15.12
N LEU A 172 7.98 -20.01 15.28
CA LEU A 172 8.01 -19.19 16.48
C LEU A 172 7.09 -17.97 16.28
N PRO A 173 5.98 -17.83 17.04
CA PRO A 173 5.14 -16.65 16.93
C PRO A 173 5.88 -15.39 17.41
N ARG A 174 5.51 -14.23 16.85
CA ARG A 174 6.09 -12.93 17.20
C ARG A 174 5.85 -12.54 18.65
N TRP A 175 4.66 -12.83 19.16
CA TRP A 175 4.21 -12.48 20.51
C TRP A 175 3.59 -13.68 21.21
N ASN A 176 3.55 -13.60 22.54
CA ASN A 176 2.71 -14.49 23.34
C ASN A 176 1.33 -13.82 23.51
N VAL A 177 0.31 -14.63 23.77
CA VAL A 177 -1.06 -14.15 23.95
C VAL A 177 -1.67 -14.91 25.12
N GLU A 178 -2.11 -14.17 26.13
CA GLU A 178 -2.71 -14.70 27.35
C GLU A 178 -4.20 -14.36 27.39
N ILE A 179 -5.02 -15.31 27.84
CA ILE A 179 -6.45 -15.05 28.14
C ILE A 179 -6.53 -14.48 29.54
N LEU A 180 -7.25 -13.38 29.69
CA LEU A 180 -7.55 -12.81 31.00
C LEU A 180 -8.86 -13.41 31.52
N GLU A 181 -8.88 -13.88 32.77
CA GLU A 181 -10.09 -14.39 33.41
C GLU A 181 -11.14 -13.27 33.57
N ASP A 182 -12.42 -13.62 33.39
CA ASP A 182 -13.56 -12.69 33.42
C ASP A 182 -13.65 -11.98 34.79
N VAL A 183 -13.12 -10.76 34.88
CA VAL A 183 -13.42 -9.86 36.00
C VAL A 183 -14.80 -9.28 35.73
N ALA A 184 -15.77 -9.68 36.54
CA ALA A 184 -17.17 -9.26 36.47
C ALA A 184 -17.34 -7.79 36.07
N ASP A 185 -18.00 -7.63 34.92
CA ASP A 185 -18.68 -6.48 34.35
C ASP A 185 -18.51 -5.12 35.08
N LYS A 186 -17.64 -4.27 34.54
CA LYS A 186 -17.69 -2.82 34.75
C LYS A 186 -18.03 -2.11 33.44
N SER A 187 -19.32 -2.05 33.14
CA SER A 187 -20.00 -0.96 32.44
C SER A 187 -19.20 -0.24 31.33
N GLY A 188 -19.29 -0.80 30.11
CA GLY A 188 -20.07 -0.18 29.03
C GLY A 188 -19.46 1.00 28.28
N LYS A 189 -18.68 0.71 27.22
CA LYS A 189 -18.69 1.27 25.83
C LYS A 189 -17.27 1.21 25.23
N ASP A 190 -17.03 0.27 24.30
CA ASP A 190 -15.77 -0.01 23.54
C ASP A 190 -14.57 -0.55 24.35
N GLU A 191 -14.06 -1.75 24.04
CA GLU A 191 -12.88 -2.36 24.70
C GLU A 191 -11.70 -2.75 23.77
N ARG A 192 -10.94 -1.87 23.12
CA ARG A 192 -11.24 -0.75 22.22
C ARG A 192 -10.38 -0.96 20.97
N PHE A 193 -10.87 -0.58 19.80
CA PHE A 193 -10.18 0.44 18.98
C PHE A 193 -11.23 1.26 18.25
N SER A 194 -10.91 2.50 17.90
CA SER A 194 -11.58 3.38 16.91
C SER A 194 -10.62 4.53 16.50
N TRP A 195 -9.34 4.25 16.81
CA TRP A 195 -8.01 4.83 16.65
C TRP A 195 -7.67 6.31 16.95
N ASN A 196 -6.56 6.49 17.71
CA ASN A 196 -5.62 7.61 17.66
C ASN A 196 -4.18 7.05 17.77
N THR A 197 -3.40 7.01 16.68
CA THR A 197 -1.96 6.64 16.66
C THR A 197 -1.11 7.43 15.66
N LEU A 198 -1.74 8.27 14.82
CA LEU A 198 -1.07 9.40 14.19
C LEU A 198 -1.46 10.63 15.00
N GLU A 199 -0.51 11.50 15.34
CA GLU A 199 -0.80 12.81 15.98
C GLU A 199 -1.81 13.66 15.18
N SER A 200 -2.15 13.27 13.94
CA SER A 200 -2.96 14.00 12.98
C SER A 200 -4.30 13.34 12.58
N THR A 201 -4.81 12.36 13.33
CA THR A 201 -6.13 11.76 13.05
C THR A 201 -7.27 12.56 13.71
N PHE A 202 -8.34 12.82 12.97
CA PHE A 202 -9.53 13.53 13.45
C PHE A 202 -10.80 12.76 13.09
N SER A 203 -11.89 13.04 13.80
CA SER A 203 -13.20 12.44 13.55
C SER A 203 -14.00 13.33 12.60
N ALA A 204 -14.32 12.82 11.41
CA ALA A 204 -15.16 13.47 10.42
C ALA A 204 -16.56 12.85 10.41
N SER A 205 -17.61 13.66 10.24
CA SER A 205 -18.99 13.15 10.11
C SER A 205 -19.45 13.17 8.66
N VAL A 206 -20.13 12.12 8.22
CA VAL A 206 -20.66 12.02 6.86
C VAL A 206 -21.80 13.02 6.68
N LEU A 207 -21.62 13.95 5.73
CA LEU A 207 -22.66 14.90 5.30
C LEU A 207 -23.56 14.26 4.26
N SER A 208 -22.98 13.66 3.23
CA SER A 208 -23.71 12.93 2.20
C SER A 208 -22.87 11.78 1.61
N ASN A 209 -23.57 10.77 1.09
CA ASN A 209 -22.99 9.60 0.44
C ASN A 209 -23.87 9.18 -0.74
N GLU A 210 -23.56 9.75 -1.91
CA GLU A 210 -24.45 9.66 -3.08
C GLU A 210 -23.79 8.90 -4.22
N ARG A 211 -24.56 8.08 -4.92
CA ARG A 211 -24.08 7.43 -6.14
C ARG A 211 -24.00 8.45 -7.27
N THR A 212 -22.80 8.62 -7.83
CA THR A 212 -22.52 9.58 -8.92
C THR A 212 -22.75 8.98 -10.31
N THR A 213 -22.86 7.66 -10.41
CA THR A 213 -23.21 6.95 -11.65
C THR A 213 -24.70 6.64 -11.69
N THR A 214 -25.28 6.45 -12.88
CA THR A 214 -26.67 5.97 -12.98
C THR A 214 -26.84 4.56 -12.35
N PRO A 215 -28.05 4.22 -11.87
CA PRO A 215 -28.31 2.92 -11.24
C PRO A 215 -27.97 1.71 -12.12
N ASP A 216 -28.17 1.83 -13.44
CA ASP A 216 -27.92 0.81 -14.46
C ASP A 216 -26.45 0.72 -14.91
N HIS A 217 -25.59 1.64 -14.45
CA HIS A 217 -24.16 1.54 -14.71
C HIS A 217 -23.53 0.39 -13.91
N PHE A 218 -22.62 -0.37 -14.52
CA PHE A 218 -22.05 -1.60 -13.92
C PHE A 218 -21.22 -1.32 -12.64
N GLN A 219 -20.56 -0.17 -12.58
CA GLN A 219 -19.75 0.25 -11.44
C GLN A 219 -20.51 1.27 -10.61
N ASP A 220 -20.56 1.06 -9.30
CA ASP A 220 -21.04 2.03 -8.33
C ASP A 220 -19.87 2.94 -7.92
N VAL A 221 -20.02 4.25 -8.13
CA VAL A 221 -19.04 5.25 -7.69
C VAL A 221 -19.75 6.24 -6.78
N ARG A 222 -19.25 6.39 -5.56
CA ARG A 222 -19.84 7.24 -4.52
C ARG A 222 -19.12 8.58 -4.42
N GLY A 223 -19.88 9.67 -4.45
CA GLY A 223 -19.45 10.99 -4.00
C GLY A 223 -19.77 11.11 -2.52
N ILE A 224 -18.73 11.19 -1.69
CA ILE A 224 -18.87 11.24 -0.23
C ILE A 224 -18.39 12.60 0.25
N LYS A 225 -19.23 13.31 1.01
CA LYS A 225 -18.88 14.57 1.65
C LYS A 225 -18.74 14.33 3.15
N LEU A 226 -17.62 14.77 3.71
CA LEU A 226 -17.29 14.66 5.13
C LEU A 226 -17.17 16.05 5.72
N HIS A 227 -17.76 16.27 6.88
CA HIS A 227 -17.54 17.47 7.68
C HIS A 227 -16.31 17.27 8.56
N SER A 228 -15.37 18.19 8.46
CA SER A 228 -14.06 18.14 9.10
C SER A 228 -13.65 19.55 9.58
N PRO A 229 -14.24 20.04 10.68
CA PRO A 229 -14.03 21.40 11.14
C PRO A 229 -12.58 21.63 11.59
N GLY A 230 -11.97 22.71 11.12
CA GLY A 230 -10.61 23.11 11.51
C GLY A 230 -9.48 22.25 10.93
N VAL A 231 -9.78 21.37 9.97
CA VAL A 231 -8.77 20.55 9.30
C VAL A 231 -8.18 21.29 8.12
N GLU A 232 -6.86 21.48 8.13
CA GLU A 232 -6.12 22.10 7.04
C GLU A 232 -5.62 21.04 6.04
N TYR A 233 -5.85 21.29 4.75
CA TYR A 233 -5.29 20.51 3.64
C TYR A 233 -5.13 21.40 2.40
N LYS A 234 -4.37 20.92 1.41
CA LYS A 234 -4.15 21.59 0.13
C LYS A 234 -4.67 20.74 -1.03
N PRO A 235 -4.99 21.35 -2.18
CA PRO A 235 -5.27 20.58 -3.39
C PRO A 235 -4.14 19.60 -3.72
N GLY A 236 -4.54 18.37 -4.05
CA GLY A 236 -3.62 17.25 -4.28
C GLY A 236 -3.35 16.40 -3.04
N ASP A 237 -3.67 16.88 -1.82
CA ASP A 237 -3.54 16.06 -0.62
C ASP A 237 -4.52 14.87 -0.62
N VAL A 238 -4.18 13.86 0.18
CA VAL A 238 -4.92 12.59 0.23
C VAL A 238 -5.50 12.38 1.63
N ALA A 239 -6.75 11.91 1.67
CA ALA A 239 -7.41 11.45 2.87
C ALA A 239 -7.03 9.98 3.12
N ILE A 240 -6.56 9.69 4.33
CA ILE A 240 -6.19 8.35 4.78
C ILE A 240 -7.31 7.82 5.67
N ILE A 241 -7.96 6.75 5.23
CA ILE A 241 -9.12 6.15 5.91
C ILE A 241 -8.82 4.70 6.19
N ARG A 242 -8.98 4.28 7.45
CA ARG A 242 -8.89 2.88 7.83
C ARG A 242 -10.30 2.30 7.96
N PRO A 243 -10.61 1.17 7.30
CA PRO A 243 -11.92 0.54 7.44
C PRO A 243 -11.93 -0.41 8.63
N HIS A 244 -13.11 -0.95 8.93
CA HIS A 244 -13.29 -2.12 9.78
C HIS A 244 -14.08 -3.21 9.03
N ASN A 245 -13.98 -4.46 9.47
CA ASN A 245 -14.75 -5.57 8.88
C ASN A 245 -16.25 -5.41 9.12
N PHE A 246 -17.05 -6.04 8.27
CA PHE A 246 -18.50 -6.16 8.48
C PHE A 246 -18.79 -7.18 9.57
N ASP A 247 -19.94 -7.03 10.24
CA ASP A 247 -20.36 -7.99 11.27
C ASP A 247 -20.43 -9.41 10.71
N SER A 248 -20.96 -9.59 9.50
CA SER A 248 -20.99 -10.89 8.83
C SER A 248 -19.62 -11.58 8.69
N SER A 249 -18.53 -10.83 8.50
CA SER A 249 -17.18 -11.41 8.46
C SER A 249 -16.67 -11.79 9.85
N VAL A 250 -17.01 -10.99 10.87
CA VAL A 250 -16.69 -11.29 12.27
C VAL A 250 -17.47 -12.51 12.73
N ASP A 251 -18.77 -12.56 12.44
CA ASP A 251 -19.66 -13.69 12.71
C ASP A 251 -19.08 -14.98 12.12
N ARG A 252 -18.66 -14.93 10.85
CA ARG A 252 -18.06 -16.09 10.18
C ARG A 252 -16.76 -16.58 10.85
N LEU A 253 -15.90 -15.67 11.31
CA LEU A 253 -14.72 -16.06 12.08
C LEU A 253 -15.13 -16.73 13.40
N MET A 254 -16.12 -16.18 14.10
CA MET A 254 -16.58 -16.73 15.37
C MET A 254 -17.18 -18.13 15.22
N GLU A 255 -17.92 -18.38 14.13
CA GLU A 255 -18.41 -19.72 13.78
C GLU A 255 -17.25 -20.71 13.63
N LEU A 256 -16.25 -20.37 12.81
CA LEU A 256 -15.06 -21.21 12.60
C LEU A 256 -14.30 -21.49 13.90
N LEU A 257 -14.14 -20.48 14.76
CA LEU A 257 -13.47 -20.65 16.04
C LEU A 257 -14.30 -21.49 17.04
N ALA A 258 -15.63 -21.46 16.94
CA ALA A 258 -16.52 -22.25 17.79
C ALA A 258 -16.52 -23.74 17.42
N GLU A 259 -16.33 -24.07 16.14
CA GLU A 259 -16.23 -25.44 15.61
C GLU A 259 -15.00 -26.19 16.13
N ARG A 260 -13.93 -25.48 16.53
CA ARG A 260 -12.69 -26.05 17.07
C ARG A 260 -12.94 -26.86 18.34
N THR A 261 -12.53 -28.10 18.40
CA THR A 261 -12.58 -28.97 19.59
C THR A 261 -11.52 -28.63 20.62
N SER A 262 -10.34 -28.17 20.19
CA SER A 262 -9.21 -27.86 21.06
C SER A 262 -9.44 -26.61 21.94
N PRO A 263 -9.07 -26.65 23.24
CA PRO A 263 -9.15 -25.48 24.12
C PRO A 263 -8.01 -24.48 23.85
N PRO A 264 -8.16 -23.20 24.25
CA PRO A 264 -9.35 -22.61 24.88
C PRO A 264 -10.44 -22.29 23.84
N LYS A 265 -11.71 -22.49 24.23
CA LYS A 265 -12.86 -22.04 23.44
C LYS A 265 -12.96 -20.53 23.51
N LEU A 266 -12.87 -19.87 22.36
CA LEU A 266 -12.91 -18.41 22.26
C LEU A 266 -14.32 -17.93 21.99
N THR A 267 -14.73 -16.88 22.67
CA THR A 267 -15.96 -16.14 22.43
C THR A 267 -15.63 -14.73 21.96
N ARG A 268 -16.63 -13.98 21.50
CA ARG A 268 -16.46 -12.56 21.12
C ARG A 268 -15.86 -11.72 22.24
N HIS A 269 -16.28 -12.02 23.46
CA HIS A 269 -15.94 -11.28 24.67
C HIS A 269 -14.69 -11.82 25.36
N SER A 270 -14.09 -12.90 24.87
CA SER A 270 -12.81 -13.38 25.38
C SER A 270 -11.78 -12.26 25.32
N ARG A 271 -11.30 -11.85 26.50
CA ARG A 271 -10.28 -10.82 26.65
C ARG A 271 -8.90 -11.44 26.55
N ILE A 272 -8.06 -10.83 25.73
CA ILE A 272 -6.70 -11.26 25.52
C ILE A 272 -5.72 -10.12 25.79
N GLN A 273 -4.54 -10.48 26.28
CA GLN A 273 -3.39 -9.59 26.40
C GLN A 273 -2.29 -10.12 25.48
N VAL A 274 -1.83 -9.28 24.55
CA VAL A 274 -0.64 -9.57 23.75
C VAL A 274 0.57 -9.15 24.56
N VAL A 275 1.47 -10.10 24.82
CA VAL A 275 2.68 -9.86 25.62
C VAL A 275 3.92 -10.11 24.77
N GLN A 276 4.93 -9.29 25.03
CA GLN A 276 6.21 -9.39 24.34
C GLN A 276 6.85 -10.74 24.66
N ARG A 277 7.20 -11.49 23.61
CA ARG A 277 7.92 -12.76 23.74
C ARG A 277 9.44 -12.55 23.74
N ASP A 278 9.91 -11.78 22.77
CA ASP A 278 11.31 -11.47 22.56
C ASP A 278 11.52 -9.96 22.70
N SER A 279 12.58 -9.52 23.37
CA SER A 279 12.98 -8.10 23.47
C SER A 279 13.11 -7.42 22.10
N ASP A 280 13.37 -8.23 21.09
CA ASP A 280 13.65 -7.88 19.70
C ASP A 280 12.39 -7.61 18.85
N MET A 281 11.21 -8.04 19.32
CA MET A 281 9.93 -7.89 18.63
C MET A 281 8.93 -7.21 19.57
N PRO A 282 8.95 -5.87 19.66
CA PRO A 282 8.04 -5.15 20.54
C PRO A 282 6.58 -5.36 20.13
N VAL A 283 5.67 -5.33 21.11
CA VAL A 283 4.23 -5.35 20.86
C VAL A 283 3.80 -3.97 20.32
N PRO A 284 3.07 -3.92 19.18
CA PRO A 284 2.52 -2.68 18.64
C PRO A 284 1.72 -1.94 19.71
N GLU A 285 1.78 -0.61 19.73
CA GLU A 285 1.14 0.19 20.77
C GLU A 285 -0.35 -0.14 20.95
N LEU A 286 -1.06 -0.36 19.85
CA LEU A 286 -2.46 -0.80 19.83
C LEU A 286 -2.68 -2.15 20.54
N LEU A 287 -1.71 -3.06 20.54
CA LEU A 287 -1.90 -4.37 21.17
C LEU A 287 -1.36 -4.43 22.61
N ARG A 288 -0.84 -3.33 23.15
CA ARG A 288 -0.26 -3.31 24.51
C ARG A 288 -1.32 -3.36 25.61
N GLU A 289 -2.53 -2.87 25.34
CA GLU A 289 -3.64 -2.96 26.27
C GLU A 289 -4.50 -4.20 26.00
N PRO A 290 -5.20 -4.73 27.02
CA PRO A 290 -6.13 -5.84 26.82
C PRO A 290 -7.23 -5.49 25.82
N VAL A 291 -7.50 -6.41 24.89
CA VAL A 291 -8.53 -6.28 23.86
C VAL A 291 -9.39 -7.54 23.76
N THR A 292 -10.60 -7.42 23.24
CA THR A 292 -11.44 -8.59 22.97
C THR A 292 -11.13 -9.19 21.59
N ILE A 293 -11.47 -10.48 21.42
CA ILE A 293 -11.40 -11.16 20.11
C ILE A 293 -12.27 -10.43 19.08
N GLU A 294 -13.44 -9.93 19.47
CA GLU A 294 -14.32 -9.16 18.58
C GLU A 294 -13.66 -7.86 18.10
N VAL A 295 -12.99 -7.11 18.97
CA VAL A 295 -12.27 -5.90 18.58
C VAL A 295 -11.13 -6.22 17.61
N CYS A 296 -10.37 -7.28 17.88
CA CYS A 296 -9.33 -7.74 16.96
C CYS A 296 -9.90 -8.10 15.60
N ALA A 297 -10.94 -8.94 15.57
CA ALA A 297 -11.61 -9.37 14.35
C ALA A 297 -12.25 -8.21 13.58
N LYS A 298 -12.81 -7.22 14.27
CA LYS A 298 -13.50 -6.09 13.64
C LYS A 298 -12.50 -5.08 13.08
N GLN A 299 -11.42 -4.76 13.80
CA GLN A 299 -10.63 -3.54 13.53
C GLN A 299 -9.13 -3.75 13.35
N TYR A 300 -8.60 -4.87 13.85
CA TYR A 300 -7.18 -5.17 13.72
C TYR A 300 -6.92 -6.14 12.58
N TRP A 301 -7.60 -7.28 12.50
CA TRP A 301 -7.34 -8.34 11.53
C TRP A 301 -8.02 -8.12 10.18
N ASP A 302 -7.28 -8.21 9.08
CA ASP A 302 -7.86 -8.22 7.73
C ASP A 302 -8.39 -9.62 7.39
N LEU A 303 -9.69 -9.82 7.63
CA LEU A 303 -10.37 -11.11 7.43
C LEU A 303 -10.61 -11.43 5.95
N ASN A 304 -10.39 -10.46 5.05
CA ASN A 304 -10.53 -10.63 3.61
C ASN A 304 -9.18 -10.76 2.91
N ALA A 305 -8.07 -10.79 3.67
CA ALA A 305 -6.74 -10.96 3.13
C ALA A 305 -6.62 -12.29 2.38
N VAL A 306 -5.90 -12.26 1.26
CA VAL A 306 -5.46 -13.47 0.55
C VAL A 306 -4.28 -14.04 1.34
N ALA A 307 -4.39 -15.30 1.75
CA ALA A 307 -3.36 -15.98 2.54
C ALA A 307 -2.05 -16.04 1.76
N ARG A 308 -0.94 -15.70 2.42
CA ARG A 308 0.41 -15.81 1.86
C ARG A 308 1.01 -17.17 2.18
N ARG A 309 2.05 -17.54 1.44
CA ARG A 309 2.83 -18.78 1.61
C ARG A 309 3.16 -19.12 3.07
N TYR A 310 3.49 -18.12 3.88
CA TYR A 310 3.77 -18.27 5.32
C TYR A 310 2.61 -18.89 6.11
N VAL A 311 1.37 -18.49 5.83
CA VAL A 311 0.18 -19.05 6.50
C VAL A 311 0.09 -20.55 6.23
N PHE A 312 0.28 -20.97 4.98
CA PHE A 312 0.25 -22.39 4.62
C PHE A 312 1.36 -23.18 5.31
N SER A 313 2.57 -22.63 5.39
CA SER A 313 3.68 -23.23 6.14
C SER A 313 3.35 -23.37 7.63
N LEU A 314 2.66 -22.38 8.22
CA LEU A 314 2.22 -22.43 9.60
C LEU A 314 1.17 -23.50 9.82
N LEU A 315 0.13 -23.54 8.99
CA LEU A 315 -0.91 -24.57 9.09
C LEU A 315 -0.31 -25.98 8.92
N ALA A 316 0.63 -26.16 7.99
CA ALA A 316 1.34 -27.44 7.80
C ALA A 316 2.12 -27.88 9.04
N SER A 317 2.64 -26.92 9.83
CA SER A 317 3.42 -27.22 11.03
C SER A 317 2.58 -27.69 12.23
N ILE A 318 1.27 -27.44 12.20
CA ILE A 318 0.38 -27.69 13.34
C ILE A 318 -0.71 -28.72 13.04
N THR A 319 -1.01 -29.01 11.78
CA THR A 319 -2.06 -29.97 11.44
C THR A 319 -1.62 -31.40 11.75
N PRO A 320 -2.46 -32.20 12.43
CA PRO A 320 -2.21 -33.62 12.66
C PRO A 320 -2.67 -34.49 11.48
N ASP A 321 -3.45 -33.93 10.55
CA ASP A 321 -3.95 -34.67 9.38
C ASP A 321 -2.90 -34.68 8.26
N GLU A 322 -2.53 -35.87 7.81
CA GLU A 322 -1.44 -36.02 6.84
C GLU A 322 -1.83 -35.54 5.43
N LEU A 323 -3.11 -35.58 5.05
CA LEU A 323 -3.57 -35.08 3.75
C LEU A 323 -3.56 -33.55 3.72
N GLU A 324 -4.06 -32.90 4.77
CA GLU A 324 -3.94 -31.45 4.92
C GLU A 324 -2.45 -31.05 4.92
N LYS A 325 -1.62 -31.76 5.67
CA LYS A 325 -0.18 -31.47 5.78
C LYS A 325 0.53 -31.55 4.44
N GLU A 326 0.28 -32.59 3.65
CA GLU A 326 0.84 -32.72 2.30
C GLU A 326 0.43 -31.53 1.43
N LYS A 327 -0.87 -31.20 1.41
CA LYS A 327 -1.38 -30.09 0.59
C LYS A 327 -0.85 -28.73 1.04
N LEU A 328 -0.77 -28.48 2.35
CA LEU A 328 -0.25 -27.24 2.91
C LEU A 328 1.26 -27.09 2.66
N ASN A 329 2.02 -28.18 2.69
CA ASN A 329 3.43 -28.18 2.30
C ASN A 329 3.63 -27.87 0.82
N GLU A 330 2.79 -28.44 -0.06
CA GLU A 330 2.80 -28.12 -1.49
C GLU A 330 2.56 -26.62 -1.72
N LEU A 331 1.47 -26.08 -1.17
CA LEU A 331 1.09 -24.66 -1.27
C LEU A 331 2.09 -23.70 -0.61
N SER A 332 2.93 -24.19 0.30
CA SER A 332 3.98 -23.41 0.96
C SER A 332 5.38 -23.62 0.37
N SER A 333 5.51 -24.33 -0.74
CA SER A 333 6.78 -24.53 -1.45
C SER A 333 6.94 -23.56 -2.63
N ALA A 334 8.18 -23.31 -3.05
CA ALA A 334 8.43 -22.53 -4.26
C ALA A 334 7.93 -23.26 -5.52
N ALA A 335 7.99 -24.60 -5.54
CA ALA A 335 7.52 -25.40 -6.67
C ALA A 335 5.98 -25.41 -6.80
N GLY A 336 5.26 -25.40 -5.67
CA GLY A 336 3.79 -25.37 -5.63
C GLY A 336 3.19 -23.96 -5.72
N GLN A 337 3.96 -22.98 -6.21
CA GLN A 337 3.49 -21.60 -6.34
C GLN A 337 2.32 -21.48 -7.32
N GLU A 338 2.35 -22.17 -8.44
CA GLU A 338 1.24 -22.16 -9.39
C GLU A 338 -0.04 -22.73 -8.75
N ASP A 339 0.09 -23.78 -7.93
CA ASP A 339 -1.02 -24.34 -7.15
C ASP A 339 -1.52 -23.35 -6.10
N LEU A 340 -0.62 -22.64 -5.41
CA LEU A 340 -0.98 -21.55 -4.51
C LEU A 340 -1.72 -20.43 -5.25
N TYR A 341 -1.31 -20.06 -6.46
CA TYR A 341 -1.99 -19.04 -7.24
C TYR A 341 -3.37 -19.50 -7.71
N ASN A 342 -3.49 -20.75 -8.15
CA ASN A 342 -4.77 -21.35 -8.55
C ASN A 342 -5.73 -21.51 -7.39
N TYR A 343 -5.23 -21.96 -6.25
CA TYR A 343 -5.99 -22.12 -5.03
C TYR A 343 -6.32 -20.73 -4.46
N CYS A 344 -5.36 -19.91 -4.07
CA CYS A 344 -5.59 -18.70 -3.29
C CYS A 344 -5.71 -17.41 -4.14
N ASN A 345 -4.68 -17.08 -4.94
CA ASN A 345 -4.53 -15.73 -5.50
C ASN A 345 -5.53 -15.39 -6.62
N ARG A 346 -5.69 -16.27 -7.63
CA ARG A 346 -6.57 -16.08 -8.79
C ARG A 346 -8.05 -15.98 -8.40
N PRO A 347 -8.60 -16.87 -7.53
CA PRO A 347 -9.97 -16.73 -7.05
C PRO A 347 -10.10 -15.77 -5.86
N ARG A 348 -8.98 -15.17 -5.41
CA ARG A 348 -8.94 -14.27 -4.24
C ARG A 348 -9.59 -14.94 -3.02
N ARG A 349 -9.23 -16.20 -2.76
CA ARG A 349 -9.74 -16.97 -1.61
C ARG A 349 -9.34 -16.23 -0.33
N THR A 350 -10.31 -15.95 0.53
CA THR A 350 -10.07 -15.22 1.77
C THR A 350 -9.42 -16.11 2.80
N ILE A 351 -8.73 -15.52 3.76
CA ILE A 351 -8.12 -16.25 4.87
C ILE A 351 -9.15 -17.07 5.67
N LEU A 352 -10.39 -16.59 5.80
CA LEU A 352 -11.47 -17.36 6.45
C LEU A 352 -11.87 -18.61 5.65
N GLU A 353 -11.90 -18.51 4.33
CA GLU A 353 -12.16 -19.68 3.46
C GLU A 353 -11.01 -20.69 3.54
N VAL A 354 -9.75 -20.22 3.61
CA VAL A 354 -8.60 -21.11 3.83
C VAL A 354 -8.73 -21.84 5.17
N LEU A 355 -9.05 -21.14 6.26
CA LEU A 355 -9.24 -21.79 7.57
C LEU A 355 -10.41 -22.80 7.57
N ALA A 356 -11.46 -22.54 6.78
CA ALA A 356 -12.57 -23.48 6.60
C ALA A 356 -12.19 -24.72 5.79
N ASP A 357 -11.31 -24.57 4.78
CA ASP A 357 -10.84 -25.67 3.92
C ASP A 357 -9.85 -26.60 4.65
N PHE A 358 -9.20 -26.14 5.74
CA PHE A 358 -8.23 -26.91 6.54
C PHE A 358 -8.65 -27.01 8.02
N PRO A 359 -9.77 -27.70 8.33
CA PRO A 359 -10.34 -27.76 9.67
C PRO A 359 -9.43 -28.44 10.71
N HIS A 360 -8.61 -29.43 10.35
CA HIS A 360 -7.72 -30.11 11.30
C HIS A 360 -6.56 -29.19 11.71
N ALA A 361 -6.04 -28.40 10.77
CA ALA A 361 -5.09 -27.33 11.05
C ALA A 361 -5.71 -26.25 11.94
N LEU A 362 -6.92 -25.78 11.59
CA LEU A 362 -7.66 -24.76 12.36
C LEU A 362 -7.90 -25.18 13.81
N ASP A 363 -8.24 -26.45 14.04
CA ASP A 363 -8.43 -27.00 15.39
C ASP A 363 -7.21 -26.72 16.28
N ASN A 364 -6.01 -26.90 15.71
CA ASN A 364 -4.73 -26.77 16.40
C ASN A 364 -4.13 -25.34 16.39
N VAL A 365 -4.84 -24.34 15.87
CA VAL A 365 -4.37 -22.94 15.89
C VAL A 365 -4.38 -22.38 17.31
N SER A 366 -3.19 -22.07 17.85
CA SER A 366 -3.06 -21.37 19.12
C SER A 366 -3.41 -19.87 19.01
N LEU A 367 -3.70 -19.22 20.14
CA LEU A 367 -3.97 -17.78 20.18
C LEU A 367 -2.85 -16.92 19.57
N PRO A 368 -1.56 -17.13 19.90
CA PRO A 368 -0.46 -16.46 19.21
C PRO A 368 -0.46 -16.62 17.69
N PHE A 369 -0.84 -17.81 17.19
CA PHE A 369 -0.89 -18.06 15.76
C PHE A 369 -2.02 -17.34 15.03
N LEU A 370 -3.09 -16.92 15.70
CA LEU A 370 -4.06 -16.01 15.09
C LEU A 370 -3.40 -14.70 14.65
N PHE A 371 -2.42 -14.19 15.41
CA PHE A 371 -1.64 -13.00 15.04
C PHE A 371 -0.59 -13.26 13.95
N GLU A 372 -0.24 -14.51 13.67
CA GLU A 372 0.62 -14.87 12.54
C GLU A 372 -0.20 -15.06 11.24
N ILE A 373 -1.42 -15.58 11.37
CA ILE A 373 -2.36 -15.85 10.27
C ILE A 373 -2.99 -14.55 9.77
N PHE A 374 -3.51 -13.72 10.68
CA PHE A 374 -4.21 -12.50 10.32
C PHE A 374 -3.29 -11.28 10.33
N GLN A 375 -3.26 -10.57 9.20
CA GLN A 375 -2.51 -9.33 9.03
C GLN A 375 -3.29 -8.12 9.53
N PRO A 376 -2.63 -7.02 9.94
CA PRO A 376 -3.31 -5.79 10.31
C PRO A 376 -4.09 -5.16 9.13
N ILE A 377 -5.32 -4.68 9.36
CA ILE A 377 -6.08 -3.89 8.40
C ILE A 377 -5.28 -2.62 8.09
N ARG A 378 -5.00 -2.40 6.82
CA ARG A 378 -4.26 -1.22 6.37
C ARG A 378 -5.18 -0.02 6.11
N PRO A 379 -4.75 1.21 6.35
CA PRO A 379 -5.46 2.37 5.85
C PRO A 379 -5.37 2.45 4.32
N ARG A 380 -6.39 3.06 3.70
CA ARG A 380 -6.48 3.31 2.26
C ARG A 380 -6.46 4.81 2.02
N ALA A 381 -5.74 5.23 0.97
CA ALA A 381 -5.62 6.63 0.58
C ALA A 381 -6.64 6.96 -0.52
N PHE A 382 -7.23 8.15 -0.44
CA PHE A 382 -8.14 8.70 -1.44
C PHE A 382 -7.73 10.13 -1.74
N SER A 383 -7.53 10.47 -3.01
CA SER A 383 -7.25 11.85 -3.41
C SER A 383 -8.45 12.73 -3.07
N ILE A 384 -8.21 13.84 -2.37
CA ILE A 384 -9.26 14.75 -1.93
C ILE A 384 -9.84 15.48 -3.15
N ALA A 385 -11.15 15.46 -3.28
CA ALA A 385 -11.88 16.02 -4.42
C ALA A 385 -12.45 17.43 -4.17
N SER A 386 -12.25 17.99 -2.98
CA SER A 386 -12.74 19.32 -2.57
C SER A 386 -11.60 20.34 -2.50
N SER A 387 -11.93 21.61 -2.73
CA SER A 387 -11.05 22.75 -2.42
C SER A 387 -11.31 23.24 -0.99
N PRO A 388 -10.26 23.52 -0.19
CA PRO A 388 -10.42 24.04 1.17
C PRO A 388 -11.06 25.44 1.19
N THR A 389 -10.81 26.28 0.16
CA THR A 389 -11.40 27.62 0.07
C THR A 389 -12.86 27.57 -0.40
N ALA A 390 -13.17 26.74 -1.40
CA ALA A 390 -14.53 26.63 -1.95
C ALA A 390 -15.47 25.79 -1.06
N HIS A 391 -14.93 24.85 -0.29
CA HIS A 391 -15.68 23.91 0.55
C HIS A 391 -15.12 23.95 1.97
N LYS A 392 -15.46 25.03 2.69
CA LYS A 392 -14.97 25.26 4.04
C LYS A 392 -15.41 24.14 4.98
N ASP A 393 -14.47 23.63 5.78
CA ASP A 393 -14.70 22.56 6.76
C ASP A 393 -15.25 21.26 6.15
N GLU A 394 -14.99 21.02 4.86
CA GLU A 394 -15.43 19.85 4.12
C GLU A 394 -14.27 19.13 3.40
N ILE A 395 -14.34 17.79 3.40
CA ILE A 395 -13.51 16.90 2.60
C ILE A 395 -14.43 16.08 1.69
N HIS A 396 -14.22 16.15 0.39
CA HIS A 396 -14.97 15.35 -0.59
C HIS A 396 -14.12 14.21 -1.11
N LEU A 397 -14.73 13.05 -1.29
CA LEU A 397 -14.11 11.84 -1.82
C LEU A 397 -14.92 11.33 -3.01
N LEU A 398 -14.22 10.74 -3.99
CA LEU A 398 -14.83 10.01 -5.09
C LEU A 398 -14.36 8.56 -5.05
N VAL A 399 -15.26 7.64 -4.69
CA VAL A 399 -14.92 6.27 -4.31
C VAL A 399 -15.57 5.29 -5.26
N ALA A 400 -14.78 4.61 -6.09
CA ALA A 400 -15.25 3.48 -6.87
C ALA A 400 -15.43 2.25 -5.96
N VAL A 401 -16.67 1.75 -5.86
CA VAL A 401 -16.99 0.59 -5.02
C VAL A 401 -16.47 -0.67 -5.69
N VAL A 402 -15.50 -1.32 -5.03
CA VAL A 402 -14.89 -2.55 -5.53
C VAL A 402 -15.80 -3.73 -5.20
N LYS A 403 -16.41 -4.29 -6.25
CA LYS A 403 -17.20 -5.52 -6.22
C LYS A 403 -16.95 -6.29 -7.52
N TYR A 404 -16.46 -7.52 -7.41
CA TYR A 404 -16.20 -8.37 -8.57
C TYR A 404 -16.52 -9.83 -8.25
N GLN A 405 -16.80 -10.62 -9.26
CA GLN A 405 -16.96 -12.07 -9.12
C GLN A 405 -15.65 -12.75 -9.53
N THR A 406 -15.37 -13.89 -8.90
CA THR A 406 -14.22 -14.72 -9.25
C THR A 406 -14.71 -16.07 -9.78
N ARG A 407 -13.79 -17.01 -10.03
CA ARG A 407 -14.15 -18.40 -10.32
C ARG A 407 -14.97 -19.03 -9.18
N ILE A 408 -14.78 -18.53 -7.96
CA ILE A 408 -15.69 -18.77 -6.84
C ILE A 408 -16.85 -17.78 -7.01
N VAL A 409 -18.06 -18.31 -7.21
CA VAL A 409 -19.30 -17.55 -7.54
C VAL A 409 -19.59 -16.43 -6.53
N ALA A 410 -19.13 -16.58 -5.28
CA ALA A 410 -19.26 -15.57 -4.25
C ALA A 410 -18.61 -14.23 -4.66
N PRO A 411 -19.32 -13.10 -4.55
CA PRO A 411 -18.76 -11.80 -4.91
C PRO A 411 -17.67 -11.39 -3.91
N ARG A 412 -16.54 -10.91 -4.43
CA ARG A 412 -15.45 -10.30 -3.66
C ARG A 412 -15.69 -8.81 -3.52
N LEU A 413 -15.58 -8.34 -2.29
CA LEU A 413 -15.84 -6.96 -1.90
C LEU A 413 -14.55 -6.31 -1.40
N GLY A 414 -14.23 -5.12 -1.91
CA GLY A 414 -13.14 -4.32 -1.34
C GLY A 414 -13.55 -3.80 0.03
N LEU A 415 -12.77 -4.11 1.06
CA LEU A 415 -13.08 -3.78 2.45
C LEU A 415 -13.37 -2.28 2.64
N CYS A 416 -12.44 -1.41 2.23
CA CYS A 416 -12.58 0.03 2.46
C CYS A 416 -13.68 0.68 1.61
N SER A 417 -13.81 0.31 0.34
CA SER A 417 -14.79 0.92 -0.55
C SER A 417 -16.22 0.55 -0.17
N ASN A 418 -16.45 -0.69 0.27
CA ASN A 418 -17.77 -1.12 0.73
C ASN A 418 -18.06 -0.59 2.13
N TYR A 419 -17.06 -0.47 3.01
CA TYR A 419 -17.19 0.24 4.28
C TYR A 419 -17.69 1.66 4.06
N LEU A 420 -17.04 2.42 3.18
CA LEU A 420 -17.44 3.80 2.84
C LEU A 420 -18.81 3.85 2.17
N ALA A 421 -19.13 2.91 1.28
CA ALA A 421 -20.43 2.87 0.60
C ALA A 421 -21.60 2.55 1.55
N ALA A 422 -21.34 1.90 2.69
CA ALA A 422 -22.34 1.55 3.70
C ALA A 422 -22.60 2.67 4.72
N LEU A 423 -21.82 3.75 4.70
CA LEU A 423 -21.99 4.86 5.64
C LEU A 423 -23.25 5.68 5.35
N ASN A 424 -23.93 6.09 6.42
CA ASN A 424 -25.09 6.96 6.40
C ASN A 424 -24.73 8.38 6.84
N THR A 425 -25.56 9.36 6.46
CA THR A 425 -25.42 10.73 6.97
C THR A 425 -25.46 10.73 8.50
N GLY A 426 -24.50 11.43 9.12
CA GLY A 426 -24.32 11.48 10.57
C GLY A 426 -23.31 10.47 11.13
N ASP A 427 -22.97 9.42 10.37
CA ASP A 427 -21.93 8.47 10.79
C ASP A 427 -20.59 9.18 10.94
N ARG A 428 -19.81 8.79 11.96
CA ARG A 428 -18.51 9.38 12.23
C ARG A 428 -17.42 8.40 11.86
N ILE A 429 -16.48 8.87 11.05
CA ILE A 429 -15.31 8.08 10.67
C ILE A 429 -14.02 8.83 11.02
N PRO A 430 -13.00 8.11 11.49
CA PRO A 430 -11.68 8.67 11.70
C PRO A 430 -10.91 8.81 10.38
N VAL A 431 -10.32 9.99 10.15
CA VAL A 431 -9.62 10.38 8.93
C VAL A 431 -8.31 11.06 9.30
N SER A 432 -7.25 10.84 8.52
CA SER A 432 -6.00 11.61 8.60
C SER A 432 -5.71 12.25 7.25
N ILE A 433 -5.08 13.43 7.24
CA ILE A 433 -4.58 14.03 5.99
C ILE A 433 -3.12 13.66 5.81
N LYS A 434 -2.76 13.27 4.59
CA LYS A 434 -1.38 13.11 4.18
C LYS A 434 -1.12 13.99 2.96
N LYS A 435 0.08 14.57 2.92
CA LYS A 435 0.53 15.34 1.76
C LYS A 435 0.51 14.47 0.50
N GLY A 436 -0.09 15.01 -0.56
CA GLY A 436 -0.17 14.37 -1.88
C GLY A 436 1.18 14.18 -2.58
N SER A 437 1.16 13.41 -3.67
CA SER A 437 2.33 13.27 -4.55
C SER A 437 2.48 14.46 -5.50
N PHE A 438 1.34 15.03 -5.92
CA PHE A 438 1.35 16.18 -6.81
C PHE A 438 1.89 17.45 -6.16
N VAL A 439 2.81 18.10 -6.88
CA VAL A 439 3.32 19.43 -6.57
C VAL A 439 2.90 20.36 -7.68
N PHE A 440 1.82 21.10 -7.46
CA PHE A 440 1.32 22.09 -8.42
C PHE A 440 2.24 23.32 -8.49
N PRO A 441 2.41 23.95 -9.67
CA PRO A 441 3.26 25.12 -9.83
C PRO A 441 2.70 26.35 -9.10
N THR A 442 3.58 27.23 -8.64
CA THR A 442 3.22 28.52 -8.04
C THR A 442 3.13 29.66 -9.06
N SER A 443 3.66 29.45 -10.27
CA SER A 443 3.62 30.42 -11.37
C SER A 443 2.18 30.70 -11.79
N GLN A 444 1.82 31.98 -11.94
CA GLN A 444 0.49 32.39 -12.41
C GLN A 444 0.31 32.21 -13.92
N ASN A 445 1.39 31.98 -14.66
CA ASN A 445 1.37 31.81 -16.11
C ASN A 445 1.52 30.35 -16.55
N ALA A 446 1.68 29.43 -15.58
CA ALA A 446 1.89 28.02 -15.84
C ALA A 446 0.75 27.43 -16.67
N LYS A 447 1.11 26.67 -17.71
CA LYS A 447 0.17 25.92 -18.54
C LYS A 447 0.01 24.53 -17.96
N ILE A 448 -1.16 24.24 -17.43
CA ILE A 448 -1.43 23.03 -16.64
C ILE A 448 -2.37 22.12 -17.43
N PHE A 449 -1.87 20.93 -17.75
CA PHE A 449 -2.60 19.86 -18.40
C PHE A 449 -2.92 18.79 -17.36
N MET A 450 -4.20 18.55 -17.12
CA MET A 450 -4.72 17.62 -16.12
C MET A 450 -5.43 16.48 -16.84
N ILE A 451 -4.97 15.25 -16.65
CA ILE A 451 -5.49 14.06 -17.32
C ILE A 451 -6.01 13.11 -16.25
N GLY A 452 -7.33 13.05 -16.09
CA GLY A 452 -7.97 12.34 -14.97
C GLY A 452 -9.22 11.58 -15.40
N PRO A 453 -9.10 10.45 -16.12
CA PRO A 453 -10.24 9.62 -16.46
C PRO A 453 -10.84 8.92 -15.21
N GLY A 454 -12.17 8.78 -15.19
CA GLY A 454 -12.92 8.14 -14.11
C GLY A 454 -12.68 8.81 -12.76
N THR A 455 -12.31 8.05 -11.74
CA THR A 455 -11.98 8.59 -10.40
C THR A 455 -10.68 9.39 -10.36
N GLY A 456 -9.87 9.36 -11.42
CA GLY A 456 -8.68 10.20 -11.61
C GLY A 456 -8.96 11.71 -11.58
N ILE A 457 -10.23 12.12 -11.73
CA ILE A 457 -10.64 13.53 -11.67
C ILE A 457 -10.50 14.16 -10.29
N ALA A 458 -10.51 13.37 -9.21
CA ALA A 458 -10.58 13.86 -7.83
C ALA A 458 -9.55 14.97 -7.50
N PRO A 459 -8.23 14.76 -7.63
CA PRO A 459 -7.25 15.80 -7.30
C PRO A 459 -7.38 17.05 -8.18
N PHE A 460 -7.81 16.89 -9.44
CA PHE A 460 -7.96 18.00 -10.38
C PHE A 460 -9.19 18.84 -10.08
N ARG A 461 -10.31 18.21 -9.68
CA ARG A 461 -11.49 18.93 -9.19
C ARG A 461 -11.11 19.83 -8.01
N SER A 462 -10.35 19.29 -7.04
CA SER A 462 -9.85 20.06 -5.90
C SER A 462 -9.00 21.27 -6.34
N PHE A 463 -8.04 21.05 -7.23
CA PHE A 463 -7.14 22.10 -7.72
C PHE A 463 -7.84 23.20 -8.52
N ILE A 464 -8.75 22.81 -9.41
CA ILE A 464 -9.51 23.74 -10.25
C ILE A 464 -10.47 24.55 -9.38
N ALA A 465 -11.21 23.92 -8.47
CA ALA A 465 -12.13 24.62 -7.57
C ALA A 465 -11.39 25.65 -6.69
N GLU A 466 -10.19 25.31 -6.21
CA GLU A 466 -9.36 26.26 -5.45
C GLU A 466 -8.93 27.45 -6.30
N SER A 467 -8.56 27.18 -7.54
CA SER A 467 -8.17 28.23 -8.48
C SER A 467 -9.34 29.11 -8.90
N VAL A 468 -10.56 28.56 -9.01
CA VAL A 468 -11.79 29.32 -9.25
C VAL A 468 -12.08 30.23 -8.06
N ALA A 469 -12.05 29.69 -6.84
CA ALA A 469 -12.30 30.45 -5.61
C ALA A 469 -11.28 31.57 -5.36
N THR A 470 -10.02 31.36 -5.77
CA THR A 470 -8.95 32.36 -5.65
C THR A 470 -8.81 33.28 -6.87
N GLY A 471 -9.68 33.15 -7.88
CA GLY A 471 -9.71 34.02 -9.06
C GLY A 471 -8.59 33.79 -10.07
N LYS A 472 -7.89 32.65 -10.00
CA LYS A 472 -6.74 32.29 -10.87
C LYS A 472 -7.12 31.42 -12.07
N ALA A 473 -8.30 30.80 -12.05
CA ALA A 473 -8.72 29.88 -13.10
C ALA A 473 -8.99 30.58 -14.45
N ASN A 474 -8.38 30.05 -15.50
CA ASN A 474 -8.45 30.57 -16.87
C ASN A 474 -8.29 29.43 -17.89
N GLU A 475 -9.11 29.41 -18.93
CA GLU A 475 -9.06 28.42 -20.02
C GLU A 475 -7.72 28.35 -20.79
N HIS A 476 -6.98 29.45 -20.87
CA HIS A 476 -5.66 29.47 -21.50
C HIS A 476 -4.56 28.92 -20.59
N LEU A 477 -4.84 28.72 -19.31
CA LEU A 477 -3.91 28.15 -18.34
C LEU A 477 -4.24 26.69 -18.07
N TYR A 478 -5.53 26.34 -17.93
CA TYR A 478 -5.96 25.04 -17.43
C TYR A 478 -6.67 24.22 -18.49
N HIS A 479 -6.08 23.06 -18.81
CA HIS A 479 -6.57 22.11 -19.80
C HIS A 479 -6.91 20.81 -19.09
N LEU A 480 -8.19 20.47 -19.00
CA LEU A 480 -8.66 19.25 -18.34
C LEU A 480 -9.11 18.22 -19.37
N PHE A 481 -8.47 17.05 -19.35
CA PHE A 481 -8.86 15.87 -20.10
C PHE A 481 -9.55 14.88 -19.17
N PHE A 482 -10.86 14.78 -19.31
CA PHE A 482 -11.68 13.81 -18.60
C PHE A 482 -12.09 12.67 -19.53
N GLY A 483 -12.19 11.46 -19.01
CA GLY A 483 -12.67 10.31 -19.77
C GLY A 483 -13.51 9.37 -18.93
N CYS A 484 -14.58 8.84 -19.51
CA CYS A 484 -15.45 7.85 -18.88
C CYS A 484 -16.05 6.91 -19.93
N ARG A 485 -16.97 6.02 -19.54
CA ARG A 485 -17.62 5.11 -20.50
C ARG A 485 -18.68 5.85 -21.30
N ASN A 486 -19.65 6.46 -20.63
CA ASN A 486 -20.82 7.06 -21.24
C ASN A 486 -21.12 8.42 -20.64
N ARG A 487 -21.38 9.41 -21.48
CA ARG A 487 -21.65 10.79 -21.05
C ARG A 487 -22.81 10.89 -20.06
N GLU A 488 -23.85 10.11 -20.27
CA GLU A 488 -25.07 10.16 -19.45
C GLU A 488 -25.04 9.22 -18.23
N LYS A 489 -23.98 8.39 -18.06
CA LYS A 489 -23.94 7.36 -17.00
C LYS A 489 -22.85 7.54 -15.96
N ASP A 490 -21.64 7.92 -16.35
CA ASP A 490 -20.47 7.96 -15.46
C ASP A 490 -19.61 9.23 -15.65
N PHE A 491 -20.20 10.31 -16.18
CA PHE A 491 -19.56 11.62 -16.23
C PHE A 491 -19.64 12.32 -14.87
N HIS A 492 -18.71 11.98 -13.98
CA HIS A 492 -18.62 12.56 -12.63
C HIS A 492 -18.46 14.09 -12.67
N PHE A 493 -19.21 14.79 -11.82
CA PHE A 493 -19.19 16.26 -11.71
C PHE A 493 -19.53 17.00 -13.01
N ARG A 494 -20.31 16.39 -13.91
CA ARG A 494 -20.66 16.94 -15.23
C ARG A 494 -21.11 18.40 -15.17
N GLU A 495 -22.13 18.70 -14.36
CA GLU A 495 -22.72 20.04 -14.30
C GLU A 495 -21.69 21.11 -13.88
N GLU A 496 -20.85 20.78 -12.89
CA GLU A 496 -19.77 21.64 -12.42
C GLU A 496 -18.72 21.87 -13.51
N LEU A 497 -18.27 20.80 -14.19
CA LEU A 497 -17.22 20.88 -15.21
C LEU A 497 -17.72 21.61 -16.48
N GLU A 498 -18.94 21.33 -16.94
CA GLU A 498 -19.55 22.00 -18.10
C GLU A 498 -19.76 23.50 -17.81
N MET A 499 -20.14 23.86 -16.58
CA MET A 499 -20.26 25.25 -16.15
C MET A 499 -18.90 25.96 -16.12
N MET A 500 -17.85 25.32 -15.58
CA MET A 500 -16.49 25.87 -15.56
C MET A 500 -15.92 26.07 -16.97
N GLY A 501 -16.20 25.13 -17.89
CA GLY A 501 -15.84 25.25 -19.29
C GLY A 501 -16.54 26.43 -19.96
N SER A 502 -17.86 26.54 -19.78
CA SER A 502 -18.68 27.61 -20.39
C SER A 502 -18.39 29.01 -19.83
N SER A 503 -17.80 29.10 -18.64
CA SER A 503 -17.40 30.35 -17.99
C SER A 503 -15.90 30.66 -18.13
N ASN A 504 -15.23 30.01 -19.09
CA ASN A 504 -13.82 30.20 -19.45
C ASN A 504 -12.83 30.01 -18.29
N LYS A 505 -13.19 29.19 -17.29
CA LYS A 505 -12.31 28.86 -16.15
C LYS A 505 -11.32 27.76 -16.48
N LEU A 506 -11.64 26.90 -17.45
CA LEU A 506 -10.79 25.83 -17.95
C LEU A 506 -11.20 25.44 -19.38
N SER A 507 -10.28 24.91 -20.17
CA SER A 507 -10.60 24.20 -21.41
C SER A 507 -10.91 22.72 -21.09
N LEU A 508 -12.16 22.31 -21.36
CA LEU A 508 -12.66 20.96 -21.04
C LEU A 508 -12.61 20.07 -22.28
N TYR A 509 -11.90 18.95 -22.16
CA TYR A 509 -11.80 17.93 -23.19
C TYR A 509 -12.34 16.61 -22.64
N THR A 510 -13.33 16.01 -23.31
CA THR A 510 -14.00 14.79 -22.84
C THR A 510 -13.81 13.62 -23.80
N ALA A 511 -13.62 12.43 -23.26
CA ALA A 511 -13.51 11.17 -24.00
C ALA A 511 -14.55 10.16 -23.49
N PHE A 512 -15.53 9.82 -24.31
CA PHE A 512 -16.54 8.82 -23.99
C PHE A 512 -16.25 7.52 -24.74
N SER A 513 -15.84 6.48 -24.01
CA SER A 513 -15.32 5.26 -24.65
C SER A 513 -16.41 4.30 -25.16
N ARG A 514 -17.69 4.54 -24.85
CA ARG A 514 -18.83 3.63 -25.11
C ARG A 514 -20.07 4.32 -25.69
N ASP A 515 -20.01 5.61 -26.03
CA ASP A 515 -21.14 6.32 -26.67
C ASP A 515 -21.22 6.06 -28.19
N GLN A 516 -20.17 5.46 -28.76
CA GLN A 516 -20.05 5.09 -30.16
C GLN A 516 -19.33 3.73 -30.31
N PRO A 517 -19.38 3.07 -31.49
CA PRO A 517 -18.74 1.76 -31.70
C PRO A 517 -17.23 1.77 -31.47
N GLU A 518 -16.57 2.85 -31.86
CA GLU A 518 -15.14 3.05 -31.72
C GLU A 518 -14.79 3.56 -30.32
N LYS A 519 -13.77 2.98 -29.68
CA LYS A 519 -13.39 3.40 -28.33
C LYS A 519 -12.56 4.68 -28.37
N ILE A 520 -13.13 5.78 -27.87
CA ILE A 520 -12.42 7.05 -27.71
C ILE A 520 -11.93 7.16 -26.26
N TYR A 521 -10.62 7.29 -26.10
CA TYR A 521 -9.95 7.48 -24.82
C TYR A 521 -9.25 8.83 -24.78
N VAL A 522 -8.79 9.25 -23.59
CA VAL A 522 -8.16 10.56 -23.37
C VAL A 522 -6.94 10.78 -24.28
N GLN A 523 -6.13 9.74 -24.53
CA GLN A 523 -4.98 9.84 -25.46
C GLN A 523 -5.40 10.15 -26.91
N HIS A 524 -6.56 9.66 -27.35
CA HIS A 524 -7.08 9.96 -28.70
C HIS A 524 -7.50 11.42 -28.79
N VAL A 525 -8.13 11.94 -27.74
CA VAL A 525 -8.54 13.36 -27.66
C VAL A 525 -7.33 14.27 -27.59
N ILE A 526 -6.29 13.90 -26.82
CA ILE A 526 -5.01 14.63 -26.77
C ILE A 526 -4.40 14.73 -28.17
N SER A 527 -4.24 13.59 -28.87
CA SER A 527 -3.67 13.57 -30.22
C SER A 527 -4.50 14.38 -31.21
N ALA A 528 -5.83 14.29 -31.16
CA ALA A 528 -6.73 15.05 -32.04
C ALA A 528 -6.65 16.57 -31.83
N GLN A 529 -6.29 17.01 -30.62
CA GLN A 529 -6.14 18.42 -30.28
C GLN A 529 -4.68 18.91 -30.39
N GLY A 530 -3.76 18.09 -30.91
CA GLY A 530 -2.32 18.34 -30.88
C GLY A 530 -1.89 19.72 -31.36
N GLU A 531 -2.37 20.16 -32.53
CA GLU A 531 -2.06 21.49 -33.08
C GLU A 531 -2.54 22.63 -32.17
N ALA A 532 -3.75 22.51 -31.61
CA ALA A 532 -4.33 23.52 -30.73
C ALA A 532 -3.64 23.55 -29.36
N LEU A 533 -3.13 22.41 -28.87
CA LEU A 533 -2.40 22.31 -27.61
C LEU A 533 -0.95 22.77 -27.75
N TRP A 534 -0.37 22.66 -28.95
CA TRP A 534 1.04 22.98 -29.20
C TRP A 534 1.42 24.40 -28.77
N LYS A 535 0.56 25.40 -29.03
CA LYS A 535 0.78 26.80 -28.61
C LYS A 535 0.97 26.99 -27.11
N TYR A 536 0.49 26.03 -26.29
CA TYR A 536 0.66 26.04 -24.84
C TYR A 536 1.79 25.10 -24.40
N LEU A 537 1.92 23.93 -25.05
CA LEU A 537 2.98 22.94 -24.76
C LEU A 537 4.38 23.44 -25.13
N SER A 538 4.50 24.31 -26.13
CA SER A 538 5.78 24.92 -26.52
C SER A 538 6.33 25.89 -25.47
N ASN A 539 5.55 26.22 -24.43
CA ASN A 539 6.01 27.04 -23.30
C ASN A 539 6.84 26.19 -22.33
N GLU A 540 7.97 26.74 -21.87
CA GLU A 540 8.84 26.09 -20.87
C GLU A 540 8.12 25.85 -19.53
N ASP A 541 7.16 26.72 -19.18
CA ASP A 541 6.35 26.68 -17.95
C ASP A 541 5.08 25.80 -18.13
N SER A 542 5.22 24.69 -18.84
CA SER A 542 4.17 23.68 -19.04
C SER A 542 4.30 22.51 -18.06
N TYR A 543 3.16 22.07 -17.52
CA TYR A 543 3.04 21.01 -16.53
C TYR A 543 1.96 20.02 -16.93
N ILE A 544 2.29 18.73 -16.88
CA ILE A 544 1.40 17.63 -17.22
C ILE A 544 1.22 16.75 -15.98
N PHE A 545 -0.04 16.58 -15.58
CA PHE A 545 -0.44 15.78 -14.44
C PHE A 545 -1.37 14.66 -14.90
N VAL A 546 -1.04 13.42 -14.57
CA VAL A 546 -1.82 12.23 -14.93
C VAL A 546 -2.28 11.51 -13.67
N ALA A 547 -3.59 11.33 -13.52
CA ALA A 547 -4.15 10.60 -12.38
C ALA A 547 -5.17 9.54 -12.81
N GLY A 548 -5.20 8.40 -12.11
CA GLY A 548 -6.18 7.34 -12.35
C GLY A 548 -5.58 5.94 -12.39
N ASN A 549 -6.13 5.08 -13.26
CA ASN A 549 -5.73 3.67 -13.33
C ASN A 549 -4.26 3.50 -13.81
N SER A 550 -3.47 2.70 -13.08
CA SER A 550 -2.03 2.49 -13.33
C SER A 550 -1.69 1.45 -14.40
N ASN A 551 -2.67 0.89 -15.12
CA ASN A 551 -2.42 -0.03 -16.24
C ASN A 551 -1.92 0.77 -17.47
N ASN A 552 -2.47 0.53 -18.66
CA ASN A 552 -1.95 1.11 -19.90
C ASN A 552 -2.21 2.62 -20.08
N MET A 553 -3.01 3.26 -19.22
CA MET A 553 -3.44 4.64 -19.40
C MET A 553 -2.28 5.65 -19.32
N PRO A 554 -1.39 5.62 -18.31
CA PRO A 554 -0.32 6.61 -18.17
C PRO A 554 0.69 6.56 -19.32
N GLU A 555 1.06 5.36 -19.78
CA GLU A 555 1.95 5.16 -20.92
C GLU A 555 1.32 5.71 -22.21
N ALA A 556 0.07 5.36 -22.49
CA ALA A 556 -0.65 5.86 -23.66
C ALA A 556 -0.79 7.40 -23.67
N VAL A 557 -0.97 8.02 -22.50
CA VAL A 557 -1.01 9.48 -22.36
C VAL A 557 0.37 10.09 -22.59
N ARG A 558 1.45 9.50 -22.05
CA ARG A 558 2.83 9.93 -22.31
C ARG A 558 3.12 9.92 -23.81
N ASP A 559 2.79 8.83 -24.49
CA ASP A 559 3.04 8.66 -25.91
C ASP A 559 2.24 9.64 -26.77
N ALA A 560 0.99 9.93 -26.41
CA ALA A 560 0.19 10.94 -27.10
C ALA A 560 0.83 12.33 -27.00
N PHE A 561 1.28 12.75 -25.81
CA PHE A 561 1.98 14.02 -25.69
C PHE A 561 3.32 14.02 -26.43
N LYS A 562 4.13 12.97 -26.31
CA LYS A 562 5.39 12.84 -27.08
C LYS A 562 5.14 12.97 -28.58
N SER A 563 4.07 12.37 -29.09
CA SER A 563 3.68 12.47 -30.49
C SER A 563 3.42 13.91 -30.92
N ILE A 564 2.79 14.74 -30.06
CA ILE A 564 2.61 16.17 -30.33
C ILE A 564 3.94 16.91 -30.41
N TYR A 565 4.89 16.63 -29.49
CA TYR A 565 6.23 17.24 -29.55
C TYR A 565 6.97 16.87 -30.84
N CYS A 566 6.84 15.63 -31.31
CA CYS A 566 7.44 15.21 -32.57
C CYS A 566 6.78 15.88 -33.78
N GLN A 567 5.44 15.83 -33.87
CA GLN A 567 4.68 16.29 -35.03
C GLN A 567 4.63 17.82 -35.14
N CYS A 568 4.37 18.53 -34.04
CA CYS A 568 4.20 19.97 -34.03
C CYS A 568 5.48 20.73 -33.65
N GLY A 569 6.35 20.11 -32.86
CA GLY A 569 7.60 20.72 -32.38
C GLY A 569 8.85 20.37 -33.16
N GLY A 570 8.79 19.40 -34.07
CA GLY A 570 9.94 18.94 -34.85
C GLY A 570 10.98 18.17 -34.05
N TYR A 571 10.63 17.65 -32.87
CA TYR A 571 11.51 16.80 -32.07
C TYR A 571 11.63 15.42 -32.73
N SER A 572 12.82 14.81 -32.68
CA SER A 572 12.95 13.38 -32.91
C SER A 572 12.40 12.57 -31.73
N SER A 573 12.12 11.28 -31.95
CA SER A 573 11.62 10.38 -30.90
C SER A 573 12.55 10.36 -29.66
N ASP A 574 13.86 10.33 -29.88
CA ASP A 574 14.86 10.29 -28.80
C ASP A 574 14.91 11.61 -28.03
N GLN A 575 14.83 12.75 -28.74
CA GLN A 575 14.76 14.07 -28.09
C GLN A 575 13.49 14.23 -27.26
N ALA A 576 12.35 13.72 -27.75
CA ALA A 576 11.11 13.73 -27.00
C ALA A 576 11.20 12.86 -25.74
N GLU A 577 11.82 11.67 -25.82
CA GLU A 577 12.02 10.85 -24.62
C GLU A 577 12.94 11.53 -23.61
N GLU A 578 14.07 12.10 -24.05
CA GLU A 578 14.98 12.82 -23.16
C GLU A 578 14.30 14.02 -22.48
N LEU A 579 13.44 14.75 -23.22
CA LEU A 579 12.65 15.84 -22.68
C LEU A 579 11.69 15.35 -21.59
N PHE A 580 10.94 14.27 -21.82
CA PHE A 580 9.99 13.75 -20.84
C PHE A 580 10.70 13.22 -19.59
N CYS A 581 11.85 12.55 -19.74
CA CYS A 581 12.70 12.21 -18.60
C CYS A 581 13.12 13.45 -17.80
N LYS A 582 13.51 14.55 -18.46
CA LYS A 582 13.82 15.83 -17.80
C LYS A 582 12.60 16.44 -17.12
N MET A 583 11.42 16.39 -17.74
CA MET A 583 10.17 16.88 -17.17
C MET A 583 9.78 16.11 -15.91
N GLU A 584 9.94 14.78 -15.90
CA GLU A 584 9.70 13.95 -14.71
C GLU A 584 10.67 14.31 -13.59
N MET A 585 11.96 14.46 -13.92
CA MET A 585 12.97 14.85 -12.94
C MET A 585 12.75 16.25 -12.36
N SER A 586 12.21 17.18 -13.16
CA SER A 586 11.91 18.56 -12.73
C SER A 586 10.51 18.72 -12.13
N GLY A 587 9.70 17.66 -12.05
CA GLY A 587 8.30 17.72 -11.59
C GLY A 587 7.35 18.45 -12.56
N ARG A 588 7.72 18.60 -13.83
CA ARG A 588 6.82 19.12 -14.88
C ARG A 588 5.95 18.04 -15.51
N TYR A 589 6.32 16.77 -15.41
CA TYR A 589 5.46 15.64 -15.72
C TYR A 589 5.32 14.79 -14.46
N GLN A 590 4.10 14.65 -13.94
CA GLN A 590 3.82 13.94 -12.69
C GLN A 590 2.68 12.94 -12.88
N THR A 591 2.81 11.77 -12.26
CA THR A 591 1.82 10.69 -12.33
C THR A 591 1.40 10.24 -10.94
N GLU A 592 0.10 10.24 -10.64
CA GLU A 592 -0.48 9.65 -9.43
C GLU A 592 -1.49 8.57 -9.83
N THR A 593 -1.03 7.31 -9.89
CA THR A 593 -1.83 6.21 -10.43
C THR A 593 -1.96 5.05 -9.43
N TRP A 594 -3.04 4.30 -9.55
CA TRP A 594 -3.39 3.19 -8.66
C TRP A 594 -4.08 2.03 -9.41
N ALA A 595 -4.01 0.83 -8.83
CA ALA A 595 -4.59 -0.41 -9.36
C ALA A 595 -5.70 -0.97 -8.45
#